data_AF-A0A9D8V9B2-F1
#
_entry.id   AF-A0A9D8V9B2-F1
#
_cell.length_a   1.000
_cell.length_b   1.000
_cell.length_c   1.000
_cell.angle_alpha   90.00
_cell.angle_beta   90.00
_cell.angle_gamma   90.00
#
_symmetry.space_group_name_H-M   'P 1'
#
loop_
_entity.id
_entity.type
_entity.pdbx_description
1 polymer ?
#
loop_
_entity_poly.entity_id
_entity_poly.type
_entity_poly.pdbx_seq_one_letter_code
_entity_poly.pdbx_strand_id
1 'polypeptide(L)'
;MQLHIANNEADVFRVATRNAFIAGKEIAPIFSITRKSERTMRKNAVRDFLKTLLKPAIGKFFKLLLPFYQIRNQVRCKKPWVIVLGSRFYTRELVEQLAIHGYRVFLFDSSPEQSNWRFACRTEFVDVYDKTNIPTIIQAARRFDCRSVLMPQDDNLIPVYAEVNRQLKNDLRFSPSAVEASLSKTSMRRQLADAGLKTAQWKTVTDIDELTALPFPAIVKPPMGQGSQGVRYVKNQAEATAAVENILEALGQDHCVVEEYLDGRQFDVEGVISNGTPVVHLITEECYTDFLPEFSRPSWYLHGLSLPTKLESEILRETKAALAACNLYSGAFHLELKFKGDQAMTIDLANRMGADFFKYARLVTDVPVILEYLKTMTCAPVRMTPLSKVRKHPILRFYNYVDHPAHHDIQRLAFSMADDGDVALLLRGNQLELRGRETHLRGFLKQAYELRNAEMTFAKDPLELVKHPTYS
;
A
#
# COMPACT_ATOMS: atom_id res chain seq x y z
N MET A 1 -23.88 2.91 -18.74
CA MET A 1 -24.00 1.77 -17.80
C MET A 1 -23.24 0.54 -18.32
N GLN A 2 -21.93 0.68 -18.57
CA GLN A 2 -21.05 -0.46 -18.88
C GLN A 2 -20.34 -0.85 -17.58
N LEU A 3 -20.86 -1.89 -16.93
CA LEU A 3 -20.28 -2.46 -15.71
C LEU A 3 -19.03 -3.27 -16.07
N HIS A 4 -17.89 -2.78 -15.59
CA HIS A 4 -16.63 -3.51 -15.40
C HIS A 4 -16.90 -4.88 -14.76
N ILE A 5 -16.85 -5.96 -15.54
CA ILE A 5 -16.68 -7.31 -15.01
C ILE A 5 -15.17 -7.55 -14.96
N ALA A 6 -14.56 -7.05 -13.88
CA ALA A 6 -13.22 -7.45 -13.51
C ALA A 6 -13.29 -8.77 -12.73
N ASN A 7 -12.34 -9.64 -13.04
CA ASN A 7 -11.89 -10.82 -12.29
C ASN A 7 -12.68 -12.11 -12.48
N ASN A 8 -11.93 -13.18 -12.77
CA ASN A 8 -12.31 -14.58 -12.62
C ASN A 8 -13.32 -15.09 -13.67
N GLU A 9 -12.93 -16.12 -14.45
CA GLU A 9 -13.89 -16.92 -15.23
C GLU A 9 -15.05 -17.45 -14.35
N ALA A 10 -14.83 -17.55 -13.03
CA ALA A 10 -15.85 -17.85 -12.04
C ALA A 10 -16.95 -16.77 -11.92
N ASP A 11 -16.65 -15.49 -12.13
CA ASP A 11 -17.63 -14.39 -12.09
C ASP A 11 -18.39 -14.28 -13.43
N VAL A 12 -17.75 -14.55 -14.57
CA VAL A 12 -18.43 -14.71 -15.88
C VAL A 12 -19.42 -15.89 -15.82
N PHE A 13 -19.01 -17.02 -15.24
CA PHE A 13 -19.90 -18.16 -14.98
C PHE A 13 -21.03 -17.78 -14.00
N ARG A 14 -20.75 -16.94 -13.00
CA ARG A 14 -21.74 -16.42 -12.04
C ARG A 14 -22.81 -15.57 -12.72
N VAL A 15 -22.42 -14.68 -13.65
CA VAL A 15 -23.36 -13.83 -14.41
C VAL A 15 -24.16 -14.66 -15.41
N ALA A 16 -23.50 -15.57 -16.12
CA ALA A 16 -24.16 -16.46 -17.08
C ALA A 16 -25.17 -17.41 -16.40
N THR A 17 -24.83 -17.96 -15.22
CA THR A 17 -25.74 -18.85 -14.47
C THR A 17 -26.84 -18.10 -13.72
N ARG A 18 -26.63 -16.86 -13.27
CA ARG A 18 -27.70 -16.02 -12.69
C ARG A 18 -28.79 -15.69 -13.70
N ASN A 19 -28.42 -15.37 -14.94
CA ASN A 19 -29.38 -15.07 -16.00
C ASN A 19 -30.02 -16.33 -16.61
N ALA A 20 -29.30 -17.45 -16.65
CA ALA A 20 -29.86 -18.72 -17.12
C ALA A 20 -30.93 -19.30 -16.19
N PHE A 21 -30.82 -19.08 -14.86
CA PHE A 21 -31.83 -19.55 -13.89
C PHE A 21 -33.17 -18.79 -13.95
N ILE A 22 -33.20 -17.62 -14.61
CA ILE A 22 -34.42 -16.79 -14.73
C ILE A 22 -35.17 -17.07 -16.05
N ALA A 23 -34.52 -17.67 -17.07
CA ALA A 23 -35.10 -17.75 -18.41
C ALA A 23 -35.04 -19.12 -19.13
N GLY A 24 -34.54 -20.19 -18.51
CA GLY A 24 -34.78 -21.57 -18.98
C GLY A 24 -34.26 -21.92 -20.39
N LYS A 25 -33.23 -21.24 -20.92
CA LYS A 25 -32.59 -21.60 -22.20
C LYS A 25 -31.11 -21.91 -22.03
N GLU A 26 -30.65 -22.99 -22.66
CA GLU A 26 -29.24 -23.39 -22.74
C GLU A 26 -28.45 -22.40 -23.61
N ILE A 27 -27.30 -21.94 -23.09
CA ILE A 27 -26.30 -21.20 -23.85
C ILE A 27 -25.27 -22.23 -24.34
N ALA A 28 -25.13 -22.37 -25.66
CA ALA A 28 -24.09 -23.19 -26.30
C ALA A 28 -22.67 -22.66 -25.95
N PRO A 29 -21.63 -23.52 -25.91
CA PRO A 29 -20.40 -23.23 -25.18
C PRO A 29 -19.47 -22.29 -25.94
N ILE A 30 -19.21 -21.09 -25.38
CA ILE A 30 -18.25 -20.11 -25.91
C ILE A 30 -16.81 -20.40 -25.43
N PHE A 31 -16.58 -21.36 -24.52
CA PHE A 31 -15.24 -21.74 -24.09
C PHE A 31 -15.10 -23.27 -23.99
N SER A 32 -14.01 -23.82 -24.52
CA SER A 32 -13.62 -25.22 -24.42
C SER A 32 -13.12 -25.56 -23.01
N ILE A 33 -14.00 -25.43 -22.02
CA ILE A 33 -13.72 -25.76 -20.63
C ILE A 33 -13.79 -27.29 -20.49
N THR A 34 -12.70 -27.94 -20.09
CA THR A 34 -12.72 -29.40 -19.83
C THR A 34 -13.73 -29.76 -18.73
N ARG A 35 -14.37 -30.94 -18.80
CA ARG A 35 -15.32 -31.41 -17.75
C ARG A 35 -14.72 -31.42 -16.32
N LYS A 36 -13.39 -31.50 -16.20
CA LYS A 36 -12.66 -31.45 -14.93
C LYS A 36 -12.61 -30.03 -14.34
N SER A 37 -12.39 -29.01 -15.16
CA SER A 37 -12.45 -27.60 -14.73
C SER A 37 -13.87 -27.21 -14.35
N GLU A 38 -14.90 -27.63 -15.08
CA GLU A 38 -16.30 -27.35 -14.74
C GLU A 38 -16.72 -27.94 -13.37
N ARG A 39 -16.35 -29.20 -13.09
CA ARG A 39 -16.60 -29.83 -11.77
C ARG A 39 -15.87 -29.11 -10.63
N THR A 40 -14.65 -28.63 -10.88
CA THR A 40 -13.85 -27.91 -9.88
C THR A 40 -14.45 -26.53 -9.60
N MET A 41 -14.91 -25.82 -10.63
CA MET A 41 -15.59 -24.54 -10.52
C MET A 41 -16.93 -24.65 -9.78
N ARG A 42 -17.75 -25.68 -10.07
CA ARG A 42 -19.00 -25.93 -9.31
C ARG A 42 -18.72 -26.23 -7.83
N LYS A 43 -17.69 -27.01 -7.51
CA LYS A 43 -17.27 -27.27 -6.13
C LYS A 43 -16.82 -25.98 -5.42
N ASN A 44 -16.06 -25.12 -6.08
CA ASN A 44 -15.62 -23.85 -5.52
C ASN A 44 -16.79 -22.87 -5.32
N ALA A 45 -17.74 -22.80 -6.28
CA ALA A 45 -18.93 -21.97 -6.17
C ALA A 45 -19.84 -22.39 -5.01
N VAL A 46 -20.07 -23.71 -4.84
CA VAL A 46 -20.81 -24.25 -3.68
C VAL A 46 -20.06 -23.97 -2.37
N ARG A 47 -18.73 -24.15 -2.35
CA ARG A 47 -17.90 -23.84 -1.18
C ARG A 47 -17.98 -22.35 -0.80
N ASP A 48 -17.93 -21.45 -1.76
CA ASP A 48 -17.95 -20.01 -1.51
C ASP A 48 -19.36 -19.51 -1.19
N PHE A 49 -20.41 -20.12 -1.76
CA PHE A 49 -21.80 -19.92 -1.35
C PHE A 49 -22.03 -20.36 0.10
N LEU A 50 -21.58 -21.56 0.46
CA LEU A 50 -21.60 -22.07 1.84
C LEU A 50 -20.79 -21.15 2.78
N LYS A 51 -19.60 -20.70 2.37
CA LYS A 51 -18.83 -19.73 3.16
C LYS A 51 -19.58 -18.42 3.36
N THR A 52 -20.30 -17.94 2.36
CA THR A 52 -21.06 -16.67 2.43
C THR A 52 -22.28 -16.80 3.34
N LEU A 53 -23.00 -17.92 3.26
CA LEU A 53 -24.11 -18.27 4.15
C LEU A 53 -23.67 -18.50 5.59
N LEU A 54 -22.53 -19.16 5.78
CA LEU A 54 -21.99 -19.49 7.10
C LEU A 54 -21.18 -18.34 7.72
N LYS A 55 -20.65 -17.39 6.93
CA LYS A 55 -19.83 -16.27 7.43
C LYS A 55 -20.48 -15.52 8.60
N PRO A 56 -21.78 -15.16 8.55
CA PRO A 56 -22.46 -14.47 9.64
C PRO A 56 -22.62 -15.35 10.88
N ALA A 57 -22.96 -16.63 10.69
CA ALA A 57 -23.14 -17.60 11.78
C ALA A 57 -21.79 -17.91 12.48
N ILE A 58 -20.75 -18.12 11.69
CA ILE A 58 -19.36 -18.29 12.13
C ILE A 58 -18.88 -17.03 12.85
N GLY A 59 -19.13 -15.85 12.29
CA GLY A 59 -18.78 -14.56 12.92
C GLY A 59 -19.45 -14.36 14.28
N LYS A 60 -20.74 -14.69 14.41
CA LYS A 60 -21.47 -14.66 15.69
C LYS A 60 -20.90 -15.68 16.68
N PHE A 61 -20.62 -16.91 16.23
CA PHE A 61 -20.01 -17.94 17.05
C PHE A 61 -18.62 -17.53 17.56
N PHE A 62 -17.77 -16.95 16.72
CA PHE A 62 -16.45 -16.47 17.15
C PHE A 62 -16.54 -15.33 18.16
N LYS A 63 -17.52 -14.43 18.06
CA LYS A 63 -17.74 -13.38 19.07
C LYS A 63 -18.06 -13.95 20.46
N LEU A 64 -18.63 -15.15 20.57
CA LEU A 64 -18.82 -15.82 21.87
C LEU A 64 -17.48 -16.17 22.54
N LEU A 65 -16.39 -16.31 21.77
CA LEU A 65 -15.05 -16.55 22.29
C LEU A 65 -14.32 -15.27 22.70
N LEU A 66 -14.87 -14.08 22.40
CA LEU A 66 -14.25 -12.80 22.73
C LEU A 66 -13.82 -12.70 24.21
N PRO A 67 -14.67 -13.04 25.21
CA PRO A 67 -14.28 -12.98 26.62
C PRO A 67 -13.08 -13.88 26.93
N PHE A 68 -13.03 -15.08 26.34
CA PHE A 68 -11.91 -16.02 26.52
C PHE A 68 -10.59 -15.42 26.00
N TYR A 69 -10.58 -14.87 24.79
CA TYR A 69 -9.38 -14.23 24.23
C TYR A 69 -8.95 -13.02 25.06
N GLN A 70 -9.90 -12.18 25.50
CA GLN A 70 -9.60 -11.03 26.34
C GLN A 70 -8.98 -11.43 27.68
N ILE A 71 -9.55 -12.42 28.38
CA ILE A 71 -9.00 -12.93 29.64
C ILE A 71 -7.60 -13.52 29.40
N ARG A 72 -7.45 -14.38 28.39
CA ARG A 72 -6.15 -14.96 28.02
C ARG A 72 -5.11 -13.89 27.76
N ASN A 73 -5.46 -12.84 27.02
CA ASN A 73 -4.53 -11.77 26.67
C ASN A 73 -4.23 -10.88 27.89
N GLN A 74 -5.18 -10.63 28.79
CA GLN A 74 -4.95 -9.90 30.06
C GLN A 74 -4.03 -10.67 31.02
N VAL A 75 -4.06 -12.00 30.98
CA VAL A 75 -3.12 -12.85 31.72
C VAL A 75 -1.73 -12.78 31.09
N ARG A 76 -1.61 -12.90 29.76
CA ARG A 76 -0.32 -12.92 29.04
C ARG A 76 0.37 -11.55 28.94
N CYS A 77 -0.40 -10.49 28.72
CA CYS A 77 0.13 -9.16 28.45
C CYS A 77 0.22 -8.35 29.74
N LYS A 78 1.45 -7.98 30.11
CA LYS A 78 1.77 -7.29 31.37
C LYS A 78 2.38 -5.90 31.15
N LYS A 79 2.77 -5.54 29.93
CA LYS A 79 3.31 -4.22 29.60
C LYS A 79 2.19 -3.16 29.57
N PRO A 80 2.54 -1.86 29.52
CA PRO A 80 1.57 -0.78 29.48
C PRO A 80 0.51 -0.91 28.39
N TRP A 81 -0.61 -0.20 28.59
CA TRP A 81 -1.69 -0.16 27.62
C TRP A 81 -1.27 0.58 26.35
N VAL A 82 -1.71 0.05 25.21
CA VAL A 82 -1.62 0.69 23.89
C VAL A 82 -3.00 0.69 23.27
N ILE A 83 -3.49 1.85 22.89
CA ILE A 83 -4.71 1.98 22.10
C ILE A 83 -4.35 1.78 20.63
N VAL A 84 -5.16 0.97 19.95
CA VAL A 84 -5.08 0.80 18.49
C VAL A 84 -6.40 1.24 17.89
N LEU A 85 -6.34 2.21 16.98
CA LEU A 85 -7.48 2.61 16.15
C LEU A 85 -7.56 1.64 14.97
N GLY A 86 -8.31 0.56 15.13
CA GLY A 86 -8.43 -0.52 14.16
C GLY A 86 -9.30 -0.14 12.96
N SER A 87 -8.67 -0.09 11.79
CA SER A 87 -9.31 0.20 10.51
C SER A 87 -9.54 -1.08 9.70
N ARG A 88 -10.18 -0.96 8.54
CA ARG A 88 -10.38 -2.06 7.58
C ARG A 88 -9.07 -2.57 6.97
N PHE A 89 -7.99 -1.81 7.08
CA PHE A 89 -6.73 -2.09 6.41
C PHE A 89 -5.64 -2.40 7.44
N TYR A 90 -4.91 -3.50 7.23
CA TYR A 90 -3.64 -3.82 7.90
C TYR A 90 -3.59 -3.76 9.46
N THR A 91 -4.74 -3.78 10.13
CA THR A 91 -4.85 -3.75 11.61
C THR A 91 -4.24 -4.98 12.28
N ARG A 92 -4.34 -6.15 11.64
CA ARG A 92 -3.96 -7.44 12.26
C ARG A 92 -2.51 -7.48 12.72
N GLU A 93 -1.56 -7.14 11.84
CA GLU A 93 -0.12 -7.21 12.17
C GLU A 93 0.20 -6.31 13.35
N LEU A 94 -0.41 -5.10 13.40
CA LEU A 94 -0.24 -4.14 14.48
C LEU A 94 -0.66 -4.73 15.84
N VAL A 95 -1.89 -5.25 15.94
CA VAL A 95 -2.40 -5.80 17.21
C VAL A 95 -1.70 -7.10 17.61
N GLU A 96 -1.37 -7.95 16.63
CA GLU A 96 -0.72 -9.24 16.86
C GLU A 96 0.71 -9.05 17.38
N GLN A 97 1.50 -8.17 16.76
CA GLN A 97 2.87 -7.89 17.23
C GLN A 97 2.89 -7.25 18.62
N LEU A 98 2.00 -6.28 18.89
CA LEU A 98 1.91 -5.68 20.23
C LEU A 98 1.61 -6.75 21.30
N ALA A 99 0.66 -7.64 21.03
CA ALA A 99 0.27 -8.71 21.95
C ALA A 99 1.39 -9.74 22.15
N ILE A 100 2.07 -10.17 21.08
CA ILE A 100 3.22 -11.11 21.17
C ILE A 100 4.34 -10.51 22.03
N HIS A 101 4.56 -9.20 21.95
CA HIS A 101 5.56 -8.50 22.75
C HIS A 101 5.05 -8.11 24.15
N GLY A 102 3.84 -8.54 24.53
CA GLY A 102 3.29 -8.44 25.88
C GLY A 102 2.58 -7.12 26.22
N TYR A 103 2.33 -6.25 25.24
CA TYR A 103 1.57 -5.01 25.42
C TYR A 103 0.08 -5.27 25.57
N ARG A 104 -0.55 -4.52 26.48
CA ARG A 104 -2.00 -4.59 26.70
C ARG A 104 -2.71 -3.77 25.63
N VAL A 105 -3.23 -4.44 24.60
CA VAL A 105 -3.92 -3.76 23.51
C VAL A 105 -5.37 -3.44 23.90
N PHE A 106 -5.76 -2.18 23.78
CA PHE A 106 -7.17 -1.77 23.71
C PHE A 106 -7.48 -1.39 22.26
N LEU A 107 -8.25 -2.24 21.59
CA LEU A 107 -8.63 -2.06 20.19
C LEU A 107 -9.98 -1.33 20.07
N PHE A 108 -10.02 -0.22 19.35
CA PHE A 108 -11.26 0.34 18.80
C PHE A 108 -11.40 -0.17 17.37
N ASP A 109 -12.37 -1.03 17.09
CA ASP A 109 -12.40 -1.83 15.85
C ASP A 109 -13.57 -1.44 14.95
N SER A 110 -13.30 -0.80 13.80
CA SER A 110 -14.27 -0.58 12.73
C SER A 110 -14.54 -1.84 11.89
N SER A 111 -13.85 -2.97 12.16
CA SER A 111 -13.85 -4.17 11.29
C SER A 111 -13.86 -5.49 12.09
N PRO A 112 -14.88 -5.71 12.94
CA PRO A 112 -14.95 -6.88 13.82
C PRO A 112 -14.90 -8.23 13.10
N GLU A 113 -15.32 -8.28 11.84
CA GLU A 113 -15.27 -9.46 10.97
C GLU A 113 -13.85 -9.94 10.67
N GLN A 114 -12.85 -9.07 10.77
CA GLN A 114 -11.44 -9.44 10.60
C GLN A 114 -10.84 -10.13 11.83
N SER A 115 -11.60 -10.21 12.93
CA SER A 115 -11.21 -10.92 14.15
C SER A 115 -9.93 -10.39 14.81
N ASN A 116 -9.59 -9.11 14.59
CA ASN A 116 -8.42 -8.45 15.19
C ASN A 116 -8.52 -8.41 16.73
N TRP A 117 -9.74 -8.37 17.26
CA TRP A 117 -10.04 -8.45 18.69
C TRP A 117 -9.47 -9.69 19.41
N ARG A 118 -9.09 -10.76 18.70
CA ARG A 118 -8.46 -11.96 19.27
C ARG A 118 -7.09 -11.69 19.91
N PHE A 119 -6.44 -10.59 19.52
CA PHE A 119 -5.14 -10.18 20.04
C PHE A 119 -5.27 -9.11 21.13
N ALA A 120 -6.46 -8.52 21.30
CA ALA A 120 -6.68 -7.43 22.22
C ALA A 120 -6.99 -7.90 23.64
N CYS A 121 -6.60 -7.11 24.65
CA CYS A 121 -7.03 -7.28 26.03
C CYS A 121 -8.44 -6.71 26.24
N ARG A 122 -8.79 -5.66 25.49
CA ARG A 122 -10.12 -5.03 25.46
C ARG A 122 -10.45 -4.61 24.02
N THR A 123 -11.73 -4.62 23.68
CA THR A 123 -12.20 -4.18 22.37
C THR A 123 -13.49 -3.39 22.53
N GLU A 124 -13.57 -2.26 21.83
CA GLU A 124 -14.81 -1.53 21.57
C GLU A 124 -15.08 -1.50 20.07
N PHE A 125 -16.32 -1.81 19.68
CA PHE A 125 -16.73 -1.84 18.28
C PHE A 125 -17.42 -0.52 17.95
N VAL A 126 -16.66 0.40 17.36
CA VAL A 126 -17.11 1.75 16.99
C VAL A 126 -16.52 2.10 15.63
N ASP A 127 -17.13 3.07 14.95
CA ASP A 127 -16.52 3.61 13.74
C ASP A 127 -15.41 4.60 14.11
N VAL A 128 -14.15 4.19 13.94
CA VAL A 128 -12.98 5.02 14.22
C VAL A 128 -12.78 6.17 13.22
N TYR A 129 -13.50 6.21 12.10
CA TYR A 129 -13.47 7.34 11.17
C TYR A 129 -14.45 8.45 11.60
N ASP A 130 -15.48 8.11 12.39
CA ASP A 130 -16.44 9.06 12.90
C ASP A 130 -15.86 9.82 14.12
N LYS A 131 -15.63 11.12 13.92
CA LYS A 131 -15.08 12.02 14.94
C LYS A 131 -15.96 12.10 16.20
N THR A 132 -17.25 11.76 16.13
CA THR A 132 -18.14 11.72 17.30
C THR A 132 -17.74 10.65 18.31
N ASN A 133 -16.94 9.65 17.90
CA ASN A 133 -16.43 8.59 18.77
C ASN A 133 -15.12 8.96 19.51
N ILE A 134 -14.51 10.11 19.19
CA ILE A 134 -13.27 10.56 19.86
C ILE A 134 -13.42 10.68 21.39
N PRO A 135 -14.50 11.25 21.95
CA PRO A 135 -14.69 11.30 23.41
C PRO A 135 -14.64 9.93 24.09
N THR A 136 -15.19 8.90 23.45
CA THR A 136 -15.14 7.51 23.94
C THR A 136 -13.70 6.98 23.99
N ILE A 137 -12.93 7.22 22.93
CA ILE A 137 -11.50 6.85 22.85
C ILE A 137 -10.71 7.55 23.97
N ILE A 138 -10.95 8.85 24.18
CA ILE A 138 -10.28 9.64 25.22
C ILE A 138 -10.69 9.19 26.63
N GLN A 139 -11.95 8.86 26.85
CA GLN A 139 -12.43 8.33 28.13
C GLN A 139 -11.75 7.00 28.47
N ALA A 140 -11.66 6.10 27.51
CA ALA A 140 -10.93 4.84 27.65
C ALA A 140 -9.44 5.08 27.94
N ALA A 141 -8.78 5.95 27.17
CA ALA A 141 -7.38 6.31 27.37
C ALA A 141 -7.12 6.78 28.80
N ARG A 142 -7.95 7.69 29.33
CA ARG A 142 -7.86 8.17 30.72
C ARG A 142 -8.13 7.07 31.74
N ARG A 143 -9.15 6.24 31.52
CA ARG A 143 -9.53 5.14 32.43
C ARG A 143 -8.41 4.12 32.60
N PHE A 144 -7.65 3.85 31.54
CA PHE A 144 -6.59 2.84 31.53
C PHE A 144 -5.18 3.42 31.63
N ASP A 145 -5.05 4.72 31.91
CA ASP A 145 -3.77 5.47 31.90
C ASP A 145 -2.93 5.18 30.64
N CYS A 146 -3.60 5.18 29.49
CA CYS A 146 -3.01 4.89 28.20
C CYS A 146 -2.74 6.19 27.45
N ARG A 147 -1.47 6.50 27.21
CA ARG A 147 -1.05 7.62 26.35
C ARG A 147 -0.63 7.18 24.95
N SER A 148 -0.31 5.90 24.75
CA SER A 148 0.15 5.41 23.45
C SER A 148 -1.02 5.05 22.55
N VAL A 149 -1.15 5.74 21.42
CA VAL A 149 -2.14 5.46 20.39
C VAL A 149 -1.40 5.15 19.10
N LEU A 150 -1.80 4.07 18.43
CA LEU A 150 -1.29 3.70 17.10
C LEU A 150 -2.46 3.52 16.14
N MET A 151 -2.20 3.74 14.86
CA MET A 151 -3.13 3.42 13.78
C MET A 151 -2.45 2.50 12.75
N PRO A 152 -3.22 1.72 11.99
CA PRO A 152 -2.71 0.94 10.88
C PRO A 152 -2.42 1.85 9.66
N GLN A 153 -2.18 1.22 8.52
CA GLN A 153 -1.80 1.87 7.26
C GLN A 153 -3.07 2.35 6.55
N ASP A 154 -3.57 3.54 6.94
CA ASP A 154 -4.83 4.12 6.43
C ASP A 154 -4.83 5.65 6.53
N ASP A 155 -4.86 6.32 5.38
CA ASP A 155 -4.83 7.79 5.30
C ASP A 155 -6.08 8.43 5.89
N ASN A 156 -7.24 7.82 5.70
CA ASN A 156 -8.51 8.38 6.17
C ASN A 156 -8.59 8.44 7.69
N LEU A 157 -7.73 7.69 8.38
CA LEU A 157 -7.67 7.65 9.83
C LEU A 157 -6.74 8.72 10.43
N ILE A 158 -5.86 9.34 9.61
CA ILE A 158 -4.92 10.38 10.05
C ILE A 158 -5.62 11.53 10.81
N PRO A 159 -6.77 12.08 10.35
CA PRO A 159 -7.44 13.16 11.08
C PRO A 159 -7.88 12.78 12.49
N VAL A 160 -8.50 11.61 12.65
CA VAL A 160 -8.96 11.12 13.97
C VAL A 160 -7.77 10.78 14.84
N TYR A 161 -6.77 10.12 14.27
CA TYR A 161 -5.53 9.79 14.96
C TYR A 161 -4.80 11.02 15.49
N ALA A 162 -4.66 12.08 14.67
CA ALA A 162 -4.05 13.35 15.07
C ALA A 162 -4.85 14.00 16.21
N GLU A 163 -6.18 14.05 16.09
CA GLU A 163 -7.05 14.68 17.09
C GLU A 163 -7.04 13.93 18.44
N VAL A 164 -7.09 12.60 18.42
CA VAL A 164 -6.96 11.77 19.64
C VAL A 164 -5.62 12.06 20.32
N ASN A 165 -4.52 12.04 19.58
CA ASN A 165 -3.19 12.32 20.14
C ASN A 165 -3.05 13.74 20.70
N ARG A 166 -3.67 14.72 20.04
CA ARG A 166 -3.72 16.11 20.52
C ARG A 166 -4.44 16.21 21.86
N GLN A 167 -5.60 15.58 22.00
CA GLN A 167 -6.38 15.60 23.24
C GLN A 167 -5.73 14.82 24.39
N LEU A 168 -4.94 13.79 24.08
CA LEU A 168 -4.13 13.07 25.07
C LEU A 168 -2.88 13.83 25.50
N LYS A 169 -2.64 15.02 24.94
CA LYS A 169 -1.44 15.81 25.18
C LYS A 169 -0.18 14.97 24.99
N ASN A 170 -0.14 14.19 23.92
CA ASN A 170 1.11 13.66 23.36
C ASN A 170 1.91 14.76 22.62
N ASP A 171 1.72 16.00 23.10
CA ASP A 171 2.45 17.26 22.92
C ASP A 171 3.13 17.54 21.56
N LEU A 172 2.33 17.42 20.49
CA LEU A 172 2.52 17.94 19.11
C LEU A 172 3.39 17.11 18.16
N ARG A 173 3.09 15.80 18.08
CA ARG A 173 3.63 14.89 17.06
C ARG A 173 3.05 15.07 15.66
N PHE A 174 1.85 15.65 15.56
CA PHE A 174 1.11 15.86 14.32
C PHE A 174 0.71 17.34 14.26
N SER A 175 1.46 18.14 13.52
CA SER A 175 1.05 19.52 13.24
C SER A 175 -0.15 19.49 12.26
N PRO A 176 -1.02 20.52 12.26
CA PRO A 176 -2.04 20.66 11.22
C PRO A 176 -1.44 20.59 9.81
N SER A 177 -0.27 21.22 9.59
CA SER A 177 0.40 21.19 8.28
C SER A 177 0.89 19.79 7.90
N ALA A 178 1.31 18.95 8.86
CA ALA A 178 1.66 17.55 8.61
C ALA A 178 0.43 16.70 8.24
N VAL A 179 -0.72 16.95 8.87
CA VAL A 179 -1.98 16.30 8.53
C VAL A 179 -2.41 16.69 7.11
N GLU A 180 -2.35 17.98 6.78
CA GLU A 180 -2.68 18.48 5.44
C GLU A 180 -1.73 17.93 4.37
N ALA A 181 -0.42 17.92 4.62
CA ALA A 181 0.57 17.34 3.71
C ALA A 181 0.33 15.84 3.49
N SER A 182 -0.13 15.12 4.52
CA SER A 182 -0.39 13.69 4.42
C SER A 182 -1.64 13.33 3.61
N LEU A 183 -2.58 14.28 3.44
CA LEU A 183 -3.88 14.03 2.84
C LEU A 183 -4.05 14.72 1.49
N SER A 184 -3.37 15.86 1.29
CA SER A 184 -3.48 16.70 0.10
C SER A 184 -2.14 16.76 -0.64
N LYS A 185 -2.14 16.22 -1.87
CA LYS A 185 -1.01 16.35 -2.80
C LYS A 185 -0.68 17.81 -3.09
N THR A 186 -1.71 18.66 -3.20
CA THR A 186 -1.56 20.10 -3.37
C THR A 186 -0.84 20.75 -2.17
N SER A 187 -1.27 20.45 -0.94
CA SER A 187 -0.63 21.00 0.27
C SER A 187 0.81 20.52 0.42
N MET A 188 1.06 19.22 0.23
CA MET A 188 2.41 18.67 0.22
C MET A 188 3.30 19.37 -0.80
N ARG A 189 2.86 19.50 -2.06
CA ARG A 189 3.67 20.12 -3.12
C ARG A 189 4.03 21.58 -2.80
N ARG A 190 3.08 22.36 -2.25
CA ARG A 190 3.35 23.73 -1.78
C ARG A 190 4.38 23.76 -0.67
N GLN A 191 4.20 22.94 0.38
CA GLN A 191 5.13 22.89 1.52
C GLN A 191 6.55 22.50 1.10
N LEU A 192 6.70 21.53 0.18
CA LEU A 192 8.00 21.16 -0.38
C LEU A 192 8.64 22.31 -1.17
N ALA A 193 7.87 22.97 -2.04
CA ALA A 193 8.35 24.09 -2.86
C ALA A 193 8.73 25.31 -2.01
N ASP A 194 7.92 25.67 -1.00
CA ASP A 194 8.17 26.78 -0.08
C ASP A 194 9.44 26.55 0.76
N ALA A 195 9.78 25.29 1.04
CA ALA A 195 11.03 24.89 1.69
C ALA A 195 12.23 24.83 0.73
N GLY A 196 12.04 25.15 -0.57
CA GLY A 196 13.09 25.15 -1.59
C GLY A 196 13.50 23.77 -2.10
N LEU A 197 12.72 22.72 -1.81
CA LEU A 197 12.96 21.39 -2.39
C LEU A 197 12.54 21.40 -3.86
N LYS A 198 13.26 20.62 -4.68
CA LYS A 198 12.83 20.42 -6.06
C LYS A 198 11.64 19.47 -6.09
N THR A 199 10.63 19.88 -6.84
CA THR A 199 9.43 19.09 -7.09
C THR A 199 9.26 18.91 -8.59
N ALA A 200 8.51 17.88 -8.99
CA ALA A 200 7.98 17.79 -10.35
C ALA A 200 7.23 19.10 -10.65
N GLN A 201 7.45 19.72 -11.81
CA GLN A 201 6.64 20.85 -12.25
C GLN A 201 5.16 20.48 -12.18
N TRP A 202 4.35 21.30 -11.51
CA TRP A 202 2.97 20.95 -11.21
C TRP A 202 2.08 22.19 -11.22
N LYS A 203 0.78 21.99 -11.51
CA LYS A 203 -0.26 23.00 -11.34
C LYS A 203 -1.57 22.37 -10.88
N THR A 204 -2.42 23.18 -10.26
CA THR A 204 -3.83 22.84 -10.05
C THR A 204 -4.65 23.25 -11.26
N VAL A 205 -5.64 22.45 -11.62
CA VAL A 205 -6.58 22.72 -12.71
C VAL A 205 -7.98 22.59 -12.14
N THR A 206 -8.75 23.67 -12.19
CA THR A 206 -10.15 23.74 -11.74
C THR A 206 -11.15 23.67 -12.90
N ASP A 207 -10.70 23.97 -14.11
CA ASP A 207 -11.48 23.89 -15.34
C ASP A 207 -10.61 23.32 -16.48
N ILE A 208 -11.22 22.60 -17.42
CA ILE A 208 -10.56 22.01 -18.58
C ILE A 208 -9.88 23.09 -19.43
N ASP A 209 -10.46 24.30 -19.50
CA ASP A 209 -9.89 25.42 -20.25
C ASP A 209 -8.54 25.90 -19.68
N GLU A 210 -8.23 25.57 -18.42
CA GLU A 210 -6.94 25.86 -17.79
C GLU A 210 -5.83 24.87 -18.20
N LEU A 211 -6.14 23.80 -18.95
CA LEU A 211 -5.17 22.85 -19.49
C LEU A 211 -4.37 23.40 -20.68
N THR A 212 -3.94 24.66 -20.62
CA THR A 212 -3.05 25.24 -21.63
C THR A 212 -1.57 24.92 -21.33
N ALA A 213 -0.82 24.57 -22.38
CA ALA A 213 0.65 24.52 -22.42
C ALA A 213 1.39 23.58 -21.43
N LEU A 214 0.81 22.42 -21.08
CA LEU A 214 1.53 21.44 -20.27
C LEU A 214 2.55 20.64 -21.10
N PRO A 215 3.77 20.39 -20.58
CA PRO A 215 4.69 19.44 -21.21
C PRO A 215 4.12 18.03 -21.07
N PHE A 216 3.98 17.34 -22.20
CA PHE A 216 3.65 15.92 -22.23
C PHE A 216 4.93 15.07 -22.37
N PRO A 217 4.96 13.87 -21.77
CA PRO A 217 3.89 13.26 -20.98
C PRO A 217 3.73 13.87 -19.58
N ALA A 218 2.52 13.76 -19.03
CA ALA A 218 2.15 14.31 -17.71
C ALA A 218 1.40 13.27 -16.88
N ILE A 219 1.29 13.53 -15.57
CA ILE A 219 0.42 12.78 -14.66
C ILE A 219 -0.72 13.67 -14.18
N VAL A 220 -1.95 13.18 -14.30
CA VAL A 220 -3.15 13.82 -13.74
C VAL A 220 -3.60 13.03 -12.52
N LYS A 221 -3.83 13.70 -11.39
CA LYS A 221 -4.16 13.08 -10.10
C LYS A 221 -5.28 13.84 -9.38
N PRO A 222 -6.14 13.16 -8.61
CA PRO A 222 -6.97 13.84 -7.64
C PRO A 222 -6.10 14.47 -6.53
N PRO A 223 -6.56 15.58 -5.92
CA PRO A 223 -5.80 16.29 -4.89
C PRO A 223 -5.72 15.50 -3.59
N MET A 224 -6.71 14.65 -3.33
CA MET A 224 -6.80 13.75 -2.18
C MET A 224 -7.12 12.34 -2.67
N GLY A 225 -6.74 11.32 -1.89
CA GLY A 225 -7.06 9.93 -2.20
C GLY A 225 -5.91 8.97 -1.88
N GLN A 226 -6.20 7.68 -1.98
CA GLN A 226 -5.27 6.59 -1.65
C GLN A 226 -5.24 5.51 -2.74
N GLY A 227 -4.16 4.73 -2.79
CA GLY A 227 -4.06 3.56 -3.66
C GLY A 227 -4.11 3.88 -5.15
N SER A 228 -3.59 5.05 -5.54
CA SER A 228 -3.51 5.53 -6.93
C SER A 228 -4.85 5.61 -7.69
N GLN A 229 -5.97 5.64 -6.97
CA GLN A 229 -7.28 5.84 -7.58
C GLN A 229 -7.35 7.22 -8.26
N GLY A 230 -7.81 7.24 -9.51
CA GLY A 230 -7.90 8.47 -10.30
C GLY A 230 -6.56 8.98 -10.86
N VAL A 231 -5.43 8.33 -10.59
CA VAL A 231 -4.13 8.72 -11.17
C VAL A 231 -4.04 8.24 -12.62
N ARG A 232 -3.65 9.13 -13.54
CA ARG A 232 -3.56 8.85 -14.98
C ARG A 232 -2.26 9.38 -15.57
N TYR A 233 -1.57 8.51 -16.32
CA TYR A 233 -0.51 8.91 -17.24
C TYR A 233 -1.16 9.40 -18.53
N VAL A 234 -0.79 10.60 -18.99
CA VAL A 234 -1.37 11.20 -20.19
C VAL A 234 -0.27 11.64 -21.15
N LYS A 235 -0.40 11.23 -22.42
CA LYS A 235 0.60 11.49 -23.47
C LYS A 235 0.29 12.71 -24.31
N ASN A 236 -0.94 13.18 -24.26
CA ASN A 236 -1.44 14.26 -25.09
C ASN A 236 -2.61 14.97 -24.41
N GLN A 237 -3.03 16.08 -25.03
CA GLN A 237 -4.10 16.93 -24.53
C GLN A 237 -5.43 16.19 -24.36
N ALA A 238 -5.82 15.36 -25.32
CA ALA A 238 -7.11 14.66 -25.27
C ALA A 238 -7.18 13.68 -24.09
N GLU A 239 -6.10 12.93 -23.85
CA GLU A 239 -5.98 12.07 -22.67
C GLU A 239 -6.00 12.88 -21.36
N ALA A 240 -5.36 14.04 -21.32
CA ALA A 240 -5.37 14.93 -20.17
C ALA A 240 -6.78 15.46 -19.86
N THR A 241 -7.49 15.95 -20.87
CA THR A 241 -8.87 16.42 -20.75
C THR A 241 -9.78 15.33 -20.16
N ALA A 242 -9.74 14.12 -20.71
CA ALA A 242 -10.55 13.01 -20.22
C ALA A 242 -10.22 12.62 -18.76
N ALA A 243 -8.94 12.68 -18.38
CA ALA A 243 -8.52 12.41 -17.01
C ALA A 243 -9.00 13.49 -16.02
N VAL A 244 -8.95 14.76 -16.42
CA VAL A 244 -9.44 15.90 -15.62
C VAL A 244 -10.96 15.84 -15.46
N GLU A 245 -11.71 15.63 -16.55
CA GLU A 245 -13.17 15.44 -16.53
C GLU A 245 -13.57 14.34 -15.54
N ASN A 246 -12.89 13.19 -15.61
CA ASN A 246 -13.15 12.10 -14.67
C ASN A 246 -12.92 12.49 -13.21
N ILE A 247 -11.90 13.31 -12.90
CA ILE A 247 -11.62 13.73 -11.52
C ILE A 247 -12.63 14.79 -11.04
N LEU A 248 -12.93 15.79 -11.87
CA LEU A 248 -13.82 16.88 -11.49
C LEU A 248 -15.28 16.42 -11.41
N GLU A 249 -15.74 15.67 -12.42
CA GLU A 249 -17.15 15.28 -12.53
C GLU A 249 -17.43 13.94 -11.84
N ALA A 250 -16.71 12.88 -12.23
CA ALA A 250 -17.04 11.53 -11.78
C ALA A 250 -16.57 11.25 -10.34
N LEU A 251 -15.41 11.80 -9.94
CA LEU A 251 -14.91 11.72 -8.56
C LEU A 251 -15.34 12.91 -7.70
N GLY A 252 -15.99 13.92 -8.29
CA GLY A 252 -16.55 15.08 -7.58
C GLY A 252 -15.50 15.89 -6.81
N GLN A 253 -14.27 15.98 -7.33
CA GLN A 253 -13.22 16.81 -6.72
C GLN A 253 -13.34 18.25 -7.21
N ASP A 254 -12.97 19.20 -6.35
CA ASP A 254 -13.01 20.64 -6.65
C ASP A 254 -11.89 21.09 -7.60
N HIS A 255 -10.80 20.34 -7.66
CA HIS A 255 -9.69 20.55 -8.58
C HIS A 255 -8.97 19.23 -8.86
N CYS A 256 -8.05 19.25 -9.82
CA CYS A 256 -7.07 18.18 -10.02
C CYS A 256 -5.64 18.74 -9.99
N VAL A 257 -4.68 17.84 -9.76
CA VAL A 257 -3.24 18.15 -9.83
C VAL A 257 -2.70 17.56 -11.13
N VAL A 258 -2.05 18.40 -11.93
CA VAL A 258 -1.34 17.98 -13.12
C VAL A 258 0.15 18.23 -12.94
N GLU A 259 0.97 17.20 -13.11
CA GLU A 259 2.41 17.26 -12.89
C GLU A 259 3.21 16.66 -14.05
N GLU A 260 4.44 17.14 -14.26
CA GLU A 260 5.36 16.55 -15.23
C GLU A 260 5.58 15.06 -14.90
N TYR A 261 5.71 14.24 -15.94
CA TYR A 261 6.11 12.86 -15.74
C TYR A 261 7.61 12.78 -15.41
N LEU A 262 7.93 12.26 -14.22
CA LEU A 262 9.28 11.84 -13.88
C LEU A 262 9.49 10.42 -14.40
N ASP A 263 10.53 10.19 -15.19
CA ASP A 263 10.82 8.93 -15.88
C ASP A 263 11.89 8.06 -15.19
N GLY A 264 12.48 8.56 -14.11
CA GLY A 264 13.47 7.82 -13.33
C GLY A 264 12.88 6.79 -12.37
N ARG A 265 13.77 6.14 -11.62
CA ARG A 265 13.45 5.10 -10.64
C ARG A 265 12.56 5.64 -9.52
N GLN A 266 11.70 4.78 -8.98
CA GLN A 266 10.78 5.11 -7.90
C GLN A 266 11.08 4.27 -6.64
N PHE A 267 10.98 4.89 -5.47
CA PHE A 267 11.26 4.24 -4.20
C PHE A 267 10.26 4.64 -3.12
N ASP A 268 9.83 3.65 -2.35
CA ASP A 268 9.13 3.89 -1.09
C ASP A 268 10.16 3.88 0.05
N VAL A 269 10.11 4.90 0.87
CA VAL A 269 10.94 5.08 2.05
C VAL A 269 10.06 5.14 3.27
N GLU A 270 10.35 4.25 4.20
CA GLU A 270 9.43 3.94 5.26
C GLU A 270 10.17 3.82 6.58
N GLY A 271 9.55 4.34 7.63
CA GLY A 271 10.19 4.31 8.92
C GLY A 271 9.42 5.08 9.98
N VAL A 272 10.17 5.53 10.98
CA VAL A 272 9.58 6.30 12.07
C VAL A 272 10.39 7.57 12.30
N ILE A 273 9.74 8.58 12.83
CA ILE A 273 10.35 9.85 13.19
C ILE A 273 10.29 9.94 14.71
N SER A 274 11.42 10.31 15.32
CA SER A 274 11.51 10.57 16.74
C SER A 274 12.13 11.94 16.93
N ASN A 275 11.34 12.88 17.48
CA ASN A 275 11.77 14.26 17.76
C ASN A 275 12.45 14.93 16.55
N GLY A 276 11.82 14.87 15.38
CA GLY A 276 12.31 15.44 14.12
C GLY A 276 13.43 14.65 13.45
N THR A 277 13.87 13.53 14.04
CA THR A 277 14.90 12.67 13.45
C THR A 277 14.26 11.45 12.79
N PRO A 278 14.31 11.32 11.45
CA PRO A 278 13.81 10.15 10.77
C PRO A 278 14.75 8.95 10.91
N VAL A 279 14.16 7.77 11.08
CA VAL A 279 14.80 6.46 11.15
C VAL A 279 14.18 5.60 10.06
N VAL A 280 14.88 5.47 8.95
CA VAL A 280 14.43 4.64 7.83
C VAL A 280 14.64 3.18 8.19
N HIS A 281 13.60 2.38 8.03
CA HIS A 281 13.59 0.95 8.37
C HIS A 281 13.62 0.06 7.14
N LEU A 282 13.12 0.53 6.01
CA LEU A 282 13.15 -0.21 4.76
C LEU A 282 13.01 0.79 3.61
N ILE A 283 13.77 0.51 2.55
CA ILE A 283 13.63 1.14 1.25
C ILE A 283 13.15 0.06 0.31
N THR A 284 12.10 0.36 -0.45
CA THR A 284 11.53 -0.52 -1.45
C THR A 284 11.64 0.16 -2.80
N GLU A 285 12.14 -0.55 -3.81
CA GLU A 285 12.05 -0.07 -5.19
C GLU A 285 10.72 -0.49 -5.79
N GLU A 286 9.96 0.47 -6.30
CA GLU A 286 8.77 0.21 -7.09
C GLU A 286 9.13 0.27 -8.57
N CYS A 287 8.73 -0.76 -9.31
CA CYS A 287 8.91 -0.75 -10.74
C CYS A 287 7.59 -0.86 -11.49
N TYR A 288 7.38 0.12 -12.35
CA TYR A 288 6.32 0.17 -13.32
C TYR A 288 6.96 -0.28 -14.63
N THR A 289 6.68 -1.51 -15.09
CA THR A 289 7.11 -1.90 -16.43
C THR A 289 6.34 -1.05 -17.45
N ASP A 290 7.03 -0.54 -18.47
CA ASP A 290 6.50 0.41 -19.45
C ASP A 290 5.09 0.03 -19.91
N PHE A 291 4.10 0.90 -19.65
CA PHE A 291 2.67 0.71 -19.93
C PHE A 291 1.89 -0.12 -18.91
N LEU A 292 1.55 0.54 -17.81
CA LEU A 292 0.16 0.46 -17.36
C LEU A 292 -0.53 1.76 -17.82
N PRO A 293 -1.55 1.69 -18.71
CA PRO A 293 -2.30 2.87 -19.15
C PRO A 293 -3.09 3.53 -18.00
N GLU A 294 -3.16 2.86 -16.85
CA GLU A 294 -3.65 3.39 -15.60
C GLU A 294 -2.57 3.11 -14.56
N PHE A 295 -2.13 4.12 -13.79
CA PHE A 295 -1.20 3.98 -12.65
C PHE A 295 -1.85 3.13 -11.54
N SER A 296 -2.18 1.87 -11.83
CA SER A 296 -3.06 1.07 -10.98
C SER A 296 -2.27 0.39 -9.88
N ARG A 297 -1.12 -0.26 -10.19
CA ARG A 297 -0.11 -0.80 -9.23
C ARG A 297 1.24 -1.05 -9.92
N PRO A 298 2.40 -0.94 -9.24
CA PRO A 298 3.67 -1.41 -9.76
C PRO A 298 3.63 -2.86 -10.23
N SER A 299 4.37 -3.17 -11.29
CA SER A 299 4.55 -4.53 -11.80
C SER A 299 5.27 -5.41 -10.78
N TRP A 300 6.24 -4.83 -10.08
CA TRP A 300 6.90 -5.49 -8.96
C TRP A 300 7.43 -4.49 -7.92
N TYR A 301 7.63 -5.04 -6.73
CA TYR A 301 8.25 -4.38 -5.58
C TYR A 301 9.49 -5.16 -5.18
N LEU A 302 10.60 -4.46 -4.99
CA LEU A 302 11.84 -5.05 -4.49
C LEU A 302 12.19 -4.46 -3.14
N HIS A 303 11.86 -5.21 -2.09
CA HIS A 303 12.05 -4.80 -0.71
C HIS A 303 13.47 -5.13 -0.24
N GLY A 304 14.16 -4.16 0.35
CA GLY A 304 15.39 -4.42 1.11
C GLY A 304 16.63 -4.64 0.26
N LEU A 305 16.70 -4.01 -0.90
CA LEU A 305 17.88 -4.07 -1.75
C LEU A 305 19.12 -3.44 -1.07
N SER A 306 20.30 -3.94 -1.44
CA SER A 306 21.55 -3.19 -1.31
C SER A 306 21.61 -2.11 -2.39
N LEU A 307 21.62 -0.84 -1.99
CA LEU A 307 21.66 0.30 -2.90
C LEU A 307 23.10 0.82 -3.02
N PRO A 308 23.52 1.34 -4.19
CA PRO A 308 24.77 2.09 -4.30
C PRO A 308 24.77 3.27 -3.31
N THR A 309 25.91 3.55 -2.68
CA THR A 309 26.03 4.55 -1.61
C THR A 309 25.52 5.94 -2.01
N LYS A 310 25.80 6.39 -3.24
CA LYS A 310 25.34 7.69 -3.76
C LYS A 310 23.81 7.74 -3.83
N LEU A 311 23.18 6.67 -4.32
CA LEU A 311 21.73 6.55 -4.43
C LEU A 311 21.05 6.49 -3.05
N GLU A 312 21.58 5.66 -2.14
CA GLU A 312 21.07 5.59 -0.77
C GLU A 312 21.18 6.95 -0.07
N SER A 313 22.32 7.64 -0.22
CA SER A 313 22.54 8.96 0.39
C SER A 313 21.57 10.02 -0.15
N GLU A 314 21.30 10.00 -1.46
CA GLU A 314 20.32 10.88 -2.10
C GLU A 314 18.90 10.66 -1.54
N ILE A 315 18.47 9.39 -1.48
CA ILE A 315 17.18 8.98 -0.92
C ILE A 315 17.04 9.47 0.52
N LEU A 316 18.03 9.17 1.38
CA LEU A 316 18.00 9.56 2.79
C LEU A 316 18.02 11.08 2.98
N ARG A 317 18.76 11.82 2.14
CA ARG A 317 18.78 13.29 2.18
C ARG A 317 17.41 13.87 1.84
N GLU A 318 16.82 13.45 0.73
CA GLU A 318 15.51 13.92 0.27
C GLU A 318 14.42 13.55 1.28
N THR A 319 14.41 12.32 1.80
CA THR A 319 13.50 11.90 2.87
C THR A 319 13.59 12.83 4.08
N LYS A 320 14.80 13.12 4.58
CA LYS A 320 14.95 14.02 5.73
C LYS A 320 14.44 15.42 5.43
N ALA A 321 14.75 15.95 4.24
CA ALA A 321 14.35 17.29 3.84
C ALA A 321 12.81 17.40 3.68
N ALA A 322 12.18 16.44 3.02
CA ALA A 322 10.74 16.43 2.78
C ALA A 322 9.92 16.26 4.06
N LEU A 323 10.33 15.36 4.96
CA LEU A 323 9.68 15.20 6.26
C LEU A 323 9.77 16.47 7.11
N ALA A 324 10.91 17.17 7.07
CA ALA A 324 11.08 18.45 7.76
C ALA A 324 10.22 19.56 7.13
N ALA A 325 10.21 19.67 5.79
CA ALA A 325 9.43 20.67 5.05
C ALA A 325 7.92 20.55 5.33
N CYS A 326 7.42 19.31 5.43
CA CYS A 326 6.02 19.02 5.73
C CYS A 326 5.70 18.99 7.24
N ASN A 327 6.64 19.39 8.12
CA ASN A 327 6.49 19.39 9.58
C ASN A 327 6.12 18.02 10.21
N LEU A 328 6.61 16.92 9.65
CA LEU A 328 6.49 15.59 10.25
C LEU A 328 7.59 15.40 11.29
N TYR A 329 7.23 15.49 12.58
CA TYR A 329 8.19 15.46 13.69
C TYR A 329 8.21 14.15 14.50
N SER A 330 7.14 13.37 14.47
CA SER A 330 7.10 12.11 15.20
C SER A 330 6.01 11.19 14.66
N GLY A 331 6.18 9.89 14.89
CA GLY A 331 5.24 8.87 14.43
C GLY A 331 5.87 7.99 13.37
N ALA A 332 5.04 7.28 12.62
CA ALA A 332 5.51 6.51 11.47
C ALA A 332 5.35 7.35 10.20
N PHE A 333 6.17 7.10 9.19
CA PHE A 333 6.06 7.80 7.91
C PHE A 333 6.20 6.83 6.75
N HIS A 334 5.59 7.25 5.65
CA HIS A 334 5.71 6.70 4.33
C HIS A 334 5.98 7.85 3.38
N LEU A 335 6.89 7.64 2.46
CA LEU A 335 7.31 8.64 1.52
C LEU A 335 7.70 7.96 0.21
N GLU A 336 7.10 8.40 -0.88
CA GLU A 336 7.42 7.95 -2.23
C GLU A 336 8.34 8.98 -2.89
N LEU A 337 9.45 8.52 -3.44
CA LEU A 337 10.41 9.31 -4.21
C LEU A 337 10.42 8.85 -5.65
N LYS A 338 10.56 9.80 -6.58
CA LYS A 338 10.91 9.49 -7.97
C LYS A 338 12.08 10.32 -8.45
N PHE A 339 12.92 9.71 -9.27
CA PHE A 339 14.15 10.32 -9.74
C PHE A 339 13.97 11.08 -11.07
N LYS A 340 14.74 12.15 -11.24
CA LYS A 340 15.03 12.79 -12.53
C LYS A 340 16.54 12.93 -12.66
N GLY A 341 17.15 12.08 -13.49
CA GLY A 341 18.59 11.85 -13.45
C GLY A 341 19.04 11.32 -12.08
N ASP A 342 20.01 11.99 -11.46
CA ASP A 342 20.55 11.63 -10.14
C ASP A 342 19.77 12.24 -8.96
N GLN A 343 18.73 13.03 -9.23
CA GLN A 343 18.01 13.77 -8.19
C GLN A 343 16.72 13.08 -7.78
N ALA A 344 16.55 12.85 -6.48
CA ALA A 344 15.29 12.40 -5.91
C ALA A 344 14.31 13.58 -5.73
N MET A 345 13.03 13.33 -5.99
CA MET A 345 11.93 14.26 -5.73
C MET A 345 10.80 13.52 -5.03
N THR A 346 10.25 14.12 -3.98
CA THR A 346 9.12 13.54 -3.25
C THR A 346 7.83 13.65 -4.06
N ILE A 347 7.19 12.50 -4.31
CA ILE A 347 5.95 12.42 -5.09
C ILE A 347 4.71 12.09 -4.24
N ASP A 348 4.87 11.44 -3.09
CA ASP A 348 3.80 11.23 -2.10
C ASP A 348 4.40 11.14 -0.68
N LEU A 349 3.64 11.50 0.35
CA LEU A 349 4.10 11.55 1.73
C LEU A 349 2.91 11.42 2.68
N ALA A 350 3.04 10.62 3.73
CA ALA A 350 2.03 10.52 4.78
C ALA A 350 2.62 10.16 6.14
N ASN A 351 2.03 10.68 7.22
CA ASN A 351 2.41 10.39 8.61
C ASN A 351 1.79 9.07 9.12
N ARG A 352 2.03 8.00 8.34
CA ARG A 352 1.70 6.58 8.60
C ARG A 352 2.62 5.70 7.78
N MET A 353 2.70 4.40 8.07
CA MET A 353 3.43 3.47 7.19
C MET A 353 2.59 3.10 5.97
N GLY A 354 3.23 2.77 4.85
CA GLY A 354 2.57 2.30 3.63
C GLY A 354 2.05 0.87 3.74
N ALA A 355 1.32 0.44 2.71
CA ALA A 355 0.64 -0.84 2.66
C ALA A 355 1.62 -2.04 2.78
N ASP A 356 1.25 -3.04 3.57
CA ASP A 356 2.05 -4.23 3.90
C ASP A 356 3.41 -3.95 4.58
N PHE A 357 3.71 -2.69 4.91
CA PHE A 357 5.04 -2.32 5.35
C PHE A 357 5.45 -3.03 6.65
N PHE A 358 4.56 -3.08 7.64
CA PHE A 358 4.82 -3.77 8.91
C PHE A 358 5.29 -5.21 8.71
N LYS A 359 4.72 -5.90 7.70
CA LYS A 359 5.10 -7.25 7.31
C LYS A 359 6.49 -7.24 6.65
N TYR A 360 6.70 -6.47 5.58
CA TYR A 360 7.94 -6.54 4.82
C TYR A 360 9.15 -6.01 5.58
N ALA A 361 9.00 -4.94 6.37
CA ALA A 361 10.08 -4.47 7.24
C ALA A 361 10.56 -5.61 8.15
N ARG A 362 9.63 -6.29 8.84
CA ARG A 362 9.99 -7.44 9.68
C ARG A 362 10.64 -8.57 8.89
N LEU A 363 10.06 -8.97 7.75
CA LEU A 363 10.57 -10.11 6.98
C LEU A 363 11.94 -9.86 6.33
N VAL A 364 12.21 -8.60 5.98
CA VAL A 364 13.42 -8.20 5.27
C VAL A 364 14.53 -7.84 6.24
N THR A 365 14.23 -7.08 7.30
CA THR A 365 15.23 -6.46 8.17
C THR A 365 15.28 -7.06 9.58
N ASP A 366 14.35 -7.93 9.93
CA ASP A 366 14.11 -8.43 11.28
C ASP A 366 13.83 -7.32 12.33
N VAL A 367 13.64 -6.07 11.90
CA VAL A 367 13.33 -4.97 12.80
C VAL A 367 11.85 -5.02 13.18
N PRO A 368 11.50 -5.06 14.48
CA PRO A 368 10.11 -5.02 14.92
C PRO A 368 9.59 -3.57 14.84
N VAL A 369 9.36 -3.08 13.62
CA VAL A 369 9.09 -1.66 13.37
C VAL A 369 7.83 -1.13 14.08
N ILE A 370 6.86 -2.00 14.38
CA ILE A 370 5.70 -1.66 15.22
C ILE A 370 6.13 -1.20 16.62
N LEU A 371 7.18 -1.81 17.18
CA LEU A 371 7.72 -1.39 18.46
C LEU A 371 8.51 -0.09 18.34
N GLU A 372 9.22 0.12 17.24
CA GLU A 372 9.88 1.40 16.96
C GLU A 372 8.83 2.52 16.81
N TYR A 373 7.71 2.25 16.15
CA TYR A 373 6.59 3.18 16.06
C TYR A 373 6.00 3.46 17.45
N LEU A 374 5.79 2.43 18.28
CA LEU A 374 5.34 2.62 19.66
C LEU A 374 6.32 3.45 20.50
N LYS A 375 7.64 3.30 20.30
CA LYS A 375 8.64 4.11 21.01
C LYS A 375 8.52 5.58 20.68
N THR A 376 8.20 5.93 19.43
CA THR A 376 7.90 7.33 19.07
C THR A 376 6.75 7.88 19.91
N MET A 377 5.79 7.02 20.31
CA MET A 377 4.65 7.43 21.11
C MET A 377 4.95 7.62 22.60
N THR A 378 6.06 7.07 23.09
CA THR A 378 6.46 7.10 24.50
C THR A 378 7.69 7.96 24.75
N CYS A 379 8.18 8.67 23.71
CA CYS A 379 9.48 9.36 23.72
C CYS A 379 10.65 8.45 24.12
N ALA A 380 10.48 7.14 23.98
CA ALA A 380 11.54 6.18 24.22
C ALA A 380 12.56 6.26 23.07
N PRO A 381 13.86 6.01 23.34
CA PRO A 381 14.88 6.04 22.28
C PRO A 381 14.56 5.04 21.16
N VAL A 382 14.39 5.55 19.94
CA VAL A 382 14.27 4.74 18.74
C VAL A 382 15.64 4.20 18.34
N ARG A 383 15.69 2.93 17.91
CA ARG A 383 16.96 2.29 17.56
C ARG A 383 17.48 2.83 16.22
N MET A 384 18.51 3.66 16.29
CA MET A 384 19.24 4.15 15.11
C MET A 384 20.28 3.11 14.65
N THR A 385 19.86 2.07 13.93
CA THR A 385 20.80 1.20 13.22
C THR A 385 20.91 1.68 11.78
N PRO A 386 22.11 2.07 11.29
CA PRO A 386 22.28 2.39 9.87
C PRO A 386 21.80 1.25 8.99
N LEU A 387 21.03 1.55 7.93
CA LEU A 387 20.47 0.55 7.02
C LEU A 387 21.54 -0.39 6.43
N SER A 388 22.75 0.11 6.22
CA SER A 388 23.90 -0.67 5.75
C SER A 388 24.37 -1.75 6.72
N LYS A 389 24.07 -1.60 8.02
CA LYS A 389 24.41 -2.58 9.08
C LYS A 389 23.25 -3.54 9.38
N VAL A 390 22.07 -3.27 8.87
CA VAL A 390 20.90 -4.12 9.04
C VAL A 390 21.04 -5.32 8.11
N ARG A 391 20.91 -6.53 8.65
CA ARG A 391 20.88 -7.73 7.81
C ARG A 391 19.62 -7.69 6.96
N LYS A 392 19.78 -7.75 5.63
CA LYS A 392 18.67 -7.72 4.69
C LYS A 392 18.46 -9.09 4.06
N HIS A 393 17.20 -9.52 4.02
CA HIS A 393 16.72 -10.67 3.28
C HIS A 393 15.78 -10.15 2.19
N PRO A 394 16.28 -9.79 1.00
CA PRO A 394 15.48 -9.11 0.01
C PRO A 394 14.30 -9.99 -0.42
N ILE A 395 13.18 -9.32 -0.69
CA ILE A 395 11.95 -9.96 -1.16
C ILE A 395 11.53 -9.24 -2.42
N LEU A 396 11.30 -10.02 -3.46
CA LEU A 396 10.76 -9.55 -4.73
C LEU A 396 9.29 -9.99 -4.81
N ARG A 397 8.39 -9.02 -4.90
CA ARG A 397 6.94 -9.23 -4.98
C ARG A 397 6.44 -8.81 -6.36
N PHE A 398 5.83 -9.74 -7.08
CA PHE A 398 5.11 -9.49 -8.32
C PHE A 398 3.61 -9.53 -8.08
N TYR A 399 2.90 -8.63 -8.76
CA TYR A 399 1.46 -8.80 -8.96
C TYR A 399 1.25 -9.60 -10.25
N ASN A 400 0.92 -10.87 -10.10
CA ASN A 400 0.60 -11.82 -11.16
C ASN A 400 -0.83 -11.61 -11.68
N TYR A 401 -1.05 -10.58 -12.50
CA TYR A 401 -2.35 -10.35 -13.12
C TYR A 401 -2.55 -11.35 -14.27
N VAL A 402 -3.66 -12.08 -14.27
CA VAL A 402 -3.90 -13.16 -15.25
C VAL A 402 -4.05 -12.63 -16.68
N ASP A 403 -4.29 -11.31 -16.83
CA ASP A 403 -4.66 -10.69 -18.10
C ASP A 403 -3.46 -10.22 -18.95
N HIS A 404 -2.21 -10.56 -18.57
CA HIS A 404 -1.01 -10.20 -19.34
C HIS A 404 -0.32 -11.44 -19.93
N PRO A 405 0.03 -11.47 -21.24
CA PRO A 405 0.59 -12.64 -21.92
C PRO A 405 1.82 -13.27 -21.22
N ALA A 406 2.79 -12.43 -20.84
CA ALA A 406 4.04 -12.88 -20.19
C ALA A 406 3.88 -13.43 -18.75
N HIS A 407 2.73 -13.28 -18.08
CA HIS A 407 2.61 -13.64 -16.67
C HIS A 407 2.75 -15.14 -16.41
N HIS A 408 2.26 -15.98 -17.33
CA HIS A 408 2.39 -17.43 -17.21
C HIS A 408 3.86 -17.88 -17.30
N ASP A 409 4.66 -17.22 -18.14
CA ASP A 409 6.09 -17.54 -18.30
C ASP A 409 6.93 -17.06 -17.13
N ILE A 410 6.65 -15.86 -16.62
CA ILE A 410 7.24 -15.37 -15.37
C ILE A 410 6.92 -16.32 -14.21
N GLN A 411 5.68 -16.82 -14.14
CA GLN A 411 5.29 -17.79 -13.12
C GLN A 411 6.02 -19.13 -13.29
N ARG A 412 6.15 -19.65 -14.52
CA ARG A 412 6.93 -20.87 -14.80
C ARG A 412 8.40 -20.71 -14.42
N LEU A 413 9.01 -19.58 -14.77
CA LEU A 413 10.37 -19.24 -14.37
C LEU A 413 10.52 -19.23 -12.84
N ALA A 414 9.54 -18.64 -12.13
CA ALA A 414 9.56 -18.56 -10.67
C ALA A 414 9.48 -19.94 -10.02
N PHE A 415 8.65 -20.84 -10.56
CA PHE A 415 8.59 -22.23 -10.12
C PHE A 415 9.90 -22.97 -10.39
N SER A 416 10.49 -22.83 -11.59
CA SER A 416 11.77 -23.46 -11.91
C SER A 416 12.86 -23.06 -10.93
N MET A 417 13.04 -21.76 -10.69
CA MET A 417 14.05 -21.28 -9.73
C MET A 417 13.76 -21.71 -8.29
N ALA A 418 12.48 -21.94 -7.94
CA ALA A 418 12.12 -22.47 -6.63
C ALA A 418 12.43 -23.96 -6.50
N ASP A 419 12.19 -24.75 -7.54
CA ASP A 419 12.50 -26.19 -7.59
C ASP A 419 14.02 -26.43 -7.56
N ASP A 420 14.80 -25.55 -8.20
CA ASP A 420 16.26 -25.55 -8.15
C ASP A 420 16.82 -25.10 -6.77
N GLY A 421 15.96 -24.59 -5.88
CA GLY A 421 16.34 -24.12 -4.55
C GLY A 421 17.00 -22.73 -4.53
N ASP A 422 16.99 -22.01 -5.66
CA ASP A 422 17.58 -20.67 -5.76
C ASP A 422 16.79 -19.62 -4.98
N VAL A 423 15.46 -19.78 -4.93
CA VAL A 423 14.54 -18.88 -4.25
C VAL A 423 13.46 -19.65 -3.51
N ALA A 424 13.00 -19.13 -2.39
CA ALA A 424 11.75 -19.56 -1.78
C ALA A 424 10.59 -18.81 -2.45
N LEU A 425 9.56 -19.54 -2.88
CA LEU A 425 8.39 -19.00 -3.56
C LEU A 425 7.16 -19.08 -2.64
N LEU A 426 6.40 -17.99 -2.57
CA LEU A 426 5.09 -17.92 -1.94
C LEU A 426 4.06 -17.33 -2.91
N LEU A 427 2.96 -18.06 -3.12
CA LEU A 427 1.86 -17.61 -3.97
C LEU A 427 0.61 -17.32 -3.12
N ARG A 428 0.02 -16.13 -3.28
CA ARG A 428 -1.22 -15.71 -2.59
C ARG A 428 -2.15 -14.98 -3.53
N GLY A 429 -3.19 -15.66 -4.02
CA GLY A 429 -4.09 -15.07 -5.01
C GLY A 429 -3.33 -14.68 -6.27
N ASN A 430 -3.35 -13.40 -6.63
CA ASN A 430 -2.60 -12.81 -7.74
C ASN A 430 -1.23 -12.25 -7.31
N GLN A 431 -0.69 -12.62 -6.15
CA GLN A 431 0.63 -12.18 -5.71
C GLN A 431 1.62 -13.33 -5.70
N LEU A 432 2.79 -13.09 -6.28
CA LEU A 432 3.94 -14.00 -6.29
C LEU A 432 5.10 -13.34 -5.55
N GLU A 433 5.58 -13.97 -4.48
CA GLU A 433 6.70 -13.49 -3.66
C GLU A 433 7.88 -14.45 -3.77
N LEU A 434 9.04 -13.91 -4.14
CA LEU A 434 10.32 -14.60 -4.19
C LEU A 434 11.23 -14.07 -3.10
N ARG A 435 11.79 -14.97 -2.31
CA ARG A 435 12.80 -14.67 -1.29
C ARG A 435 14.05 -15.47 -1.56
N GLY A 436 15.19 -14.81 -1.68
CA GLY A 436 16.45 -15.49 -1.97
C GLY A 436 17.65 -14.57 -1.83
N ARG A 437 18.79 -15.03 -2.34
CA ARG A 437 19.97 -14.17 -2.48
C ARG A 437 19.68 -13.06 -3.48
N GLU A 438 20.21 -11.86 -3.23
CA GLU A 438 19.99 -10.69 -4.10
C GLU A 438 20.38 -10.98 -5.55
N THR A 439 21.48 -11.71 -5.77
CA THR A 439 21.94 -12.12 -7.10
C THR A 439 20.92 -12.97 -7.85
N HIS A 440 20.24 -13.89 -7.17
CA HIS A 440 19.20 -14.73 -7.77
C HIS A 440 17.95 -13.91 -8.10
N LEU A 441 17.53 -13.00 -7.22
CA LEU A 441 16.37 -12.13 -7.47
C LEU A 441 16.63 -11.17 -8.65
N ARG A 442 17.84 -10.63 -8.75
CA ARG A 442 18.25 -9.83 -9.92
C ARG A 442 18.32 -10.65 -11.20
N GLY A 443 18.83 -11.88 -11.12
CA GLY A 443 18.84 -12.83 -12.24
C GLY A 443 17.42 -13.18 -12.71
N PHE A 444 16.49 -13.40 -11.77
CA PHE A 444 15.08 -13.59 -12.06
C PHE A 444 14.49 -12.37 -12.78
N LEU A 445 14.73 -11.16 -12.24
CA LEU A 445 14.24 -9.92 -12.85
C LEU A 445 14.73 -9.77 -14.29
N LYS A 446 16.04 -9.97 -14.52
CA LYS A 446 16.63 -9.89 -15.86
C LYS A 446 15.93 -10.82 -16.85
N GLN A 447 15.74 -12.09 -16.48
CA GLN A 447 15.06 -13.07 -17.32
C GLN A 447 13.57 -12.73 -17.53
N ALA A 448 12.88 -12.26 -16.49
CA ALA A 448 11.49 -11.81 -16.60
C ALA A 448 11.35 -10.62 -17.57
N TYR A 449 12.31 -9.70 -17.57
CA TYR A 449 12.37 -8.60 -18.54
C TYR A 449 12.65 -9.08 -19.97
N GLU A 450 13.56 -10.05 -20.13
CA GLU A 450 13.89 -10.63 -21.45
C GLU A 450 12.69 -11.36 -22.06
N LEU A 451 11.99 -12.20 -21.27
CA LEU A 451 10.76 -12.88 -21.69
C LEU A 451 9.71 -11.88 -22.20
N ARG A 452 9.57 -10.75 -21.51
CA ARG A 452 8.66 -9.68 -21.92
C ARG A 452 9.07 -9.01 -23.23
N ASN A 453 10.36 -8.69 -23.37
CA ASN A 453 10.86 -7.99 -24.56
C ASN A 453 10.78 -8.87 -25.81
N ALA A 454 11.02 -10.17 -25.68
CA ALA A 454 10.91 -11.13 -26.77
C ALA A 454 9.50 -11.13 -27.40
N GLU A 455 8.43 -11.06 -26.60
CA GLU A 455 7.05 -11.00 -27.11
C GLU A 455 6.71 -9.66 -27.79
N MET A 456 7.24 -8.53 -27.28
CA MET A 456 7.04 -7.21 -27.91
C MET A 456 7.68 -7.11 -29.30
N THR A 457 8.79 -7.82 -29.54
CA THR A 457 9.41 -7.92 -30.88
C THR A 457 8.58 -8.72 -31.89
N PHE A 458 7.74 -9.66 -31.45
CA PHE A 458 6.82 -10.37 -32.34
C PHE A 458 5.53 -9.59 -32.63
N ALA A 459 5.22 -8.58 -31.83
CA ALA A 459 3.98 -7.81 -31.90
C ALA A 459 4.11 -6.43 -32.58
N LYS A 460 5.29 -6.03 -33.08
CA LYS A 460 5.50 -4.72 -33.72
C LYS A 460 5.98 -4.84 -35.17
N ASP A 461 5.24 -4.17 -36.05
CA ASP A 461 5.61 -3.79 -37.42
C ASP A 461 7.02 -3.12 -37.44
N PRO A 462 7.93 -3.43 -38.39
CA PRO A 462 9.37 -3.19 -38.26
C PRO A 462 9.87 -1.73 -38.33
N LEU A 463 9.02 -0.71 -38.21
CA LEU A 463 9.40 0.68 -38.58
C LEU A 463 9.60 1.71 -37.45
N GLU A 464 9.44 1.37 -36.17
CA GLU A 464 9.49 2.39 -35.10
C GLU A 464 10.45 2.17 -33.91
N LEU A 465 11.46 1.31 -34.03
CA LEU A 465 12.48 1.17 -32.97
C LEU A 465 13.64 2.17 -33.14
N VAL A 466 13.36 3.46 -32.89
CA VAL A 466 14.39 4.47 -32.61
C VAL A 466 14.90 4.29 -31.16
N LYS A 467 16.02 3.57 -31.06
CA LYS A 467 17.16 3.67 -30.12
C LYS A 467 16.91 4.30 -28.72
N HIS A 468 17.06 3.49 -27.67
CA HIS A 468 17.66 3.95 -26.40
C HIS A 468 18.50 2.84 -25.73
N PRO A 469 19.76 3.11 -25.31
CA PRO A 469 20.64 2.13 -24.68
C PRO A 469 20.92 2.47 -23.20
N THR A 470 20.49 1.65 -22.24
CA THR A 470 21.09 1.65 -20.89
C THR A 470 20.63 0.44 -20.10
N TYR A 471 21.36 -0.67 -20.17
CA TYR A 471 21.52 -1.66 -19.09
C TYR A 471 22.85 -2.39 -19.28
N SER A 472 23.90 -1.89 -18.61
CA SER A 472 25.14 -2.61 -18.29
C SER A 472 25.51 -2.33 -16.85
#